data_AF-A0A969C340-F1
#
_entry.id   AF-A0A969C340-F1
#
_cell.length_a   1.000
_cell.length_b   1.000
_cell.length_c   1.000
_cell.angle_alpha   90.00
_cell.angle_beta   90.00
_cell.angle_gamma   90.00
#
_symmetry.space_group_name_H-M   'P 1'
#
loop_
_entity.id
_entity.type
_entity.pdbx_description
1 polymer ?
#
loop_
_entity_poly.entity_id
_entity_poly.type
_entity_poly.pdbx_seq_one_letter_code
_entity_poly.pdbx_strand_id
1 'polypeptide(L)'
;MKRNLIFLLIFLLANSIVFGQMARKPTATREPKGAMDKRPDSPKTSLPKITSQKDFDKIGRTYHQNTPYAMPHTMFVVDRRNKNKIYYVNSQKFRFHKDFLYATGLAPLGSDIYKTAYFNEDRRFIVGTIAWQKRLINGLGNSGKVI
;
A
#
# COMPACT_ATOMS: atom_id res chain seq x y z
N MET A 1 -10.90 -19.80 54.23
CA MET A 1 -11.60 -19.19 53.06
C MET A 1 -10.75 -18.25 52.20
N LYS A 2 -9.76 -17.49 52.72
CA LYS A 2 -8.98 -16.52 51.92
C LYS A 2 -8.01 -17.13 50.89
N ARG A 3 -7.50 -18.35 51.11
CA ARG A 3 -6.52 -19.00 50.22
C ARG A 3 -7.11 -19.44 48.87
N ASN A 4 -8.39 -19.82 48.86
CA ASN A 4 -9.09 -20.24 47.63
C ASN A 4 -9.49 -19.05 46.75
N LEU A 5 -9.63 -17.86 47.35
CA LEU A 5 -9.93 -16.62 46.62
C LEU A 5 -8.74 -16.13 45.78
N ILE A 6 -7.51 -16.35 46.29
CA ILE A 6 -6.26 -16.01 45.57
C ILE A 6 -6.08 -16.92 44.35
N PHE A 7 -6.33 -18.22 44.49
CA PHE A 7 -6.28 -19.15 43.36
C PHE A 7 -7.32 -18.84 42.29
N LEU A 8 -8.52 -18.39 42.69
CA LEU A 8 -9.56 -17.96 41.74
C LEU A 8 -9.16 -16.70 40.97
N LEU A 9 -8.49 -15.74 41.64
CA LEU A 9 -8.03 -14.50 41.01
C LEU A 9 -6.90 -14.75 40.00
N ILE A 10 -5.98 -15.69 40.29
CA ILE A 10 -4.89 -16.05 39.40
C ILE A 10 -5.41 -16.81 38.17
N PHE A 11 -6.46 -17.63 38.32
CA PHE A 11 -7.07 -18.36 37.21
C PHE A 11 -7.84 -17.44 36.24
N LEU A 12 -8.42 -16.34 36.74
CA LEU A 12 -9.09 -15.34 35.89
C LEU A 12 -8.11 -14.49 35.05
N LEU A 13 -6.88 -14.27 35.53
CA LEU A 13 -5.86 -13.50 34.78
C LEU A 13 -5.16 -14.31 33.67
N ALA A 14 -5.26 -15.65 33.68
CA ALA A 14 -4.57 -16.50 32.71
C ALA A 14 -5.29 -16.65 31.36
N ASN A 15 -6.52 -16.14 31.22
CA ASN A 15 -7.33 -16.32 30.00
C ASN A 15 -7.22 -15.18 28.97
N SER A 16 -6.34 -14.19 29.20
CA SER A 16 -6.10 -13.11 28.25
C SER A 16 -5.00 -13.48 27.24
N ILE A 17 -5.10 -14.65 26.59
CA ILE A 17 -4.33 -14.89 25.36
C ILE A 17 -5.03 -14.07 24.26
N VAL A 18 -4.74 -12.77 24.23
CA VAL A 18 -5.02 -11.95 23.07
C VAL A 18 -4.10 -12.45 21.97
N PHE A 19 -4.57 -13.42 21.19
CA PHE A 19 -4.02 -13.65 19.87
C PHE A 19 -4.21 -12.33 19.12
N GLY A 20 -3.16 -11.52 19.07
CA GLY A 20 -3.08 -10.44 18.12
C GLY A 20 -3.28 -11.07 16.76
N GLN A 21 -4.49 -10.98 16.22
CA GLN A 21 -4.73 -11.35 14.83
C GLN A 21 -3.84 -10.41 14.04
N MET A 22 -2.69 -10.92 13.59
CA MET A 22 -1.92 -10.22 12.59
C MET A 22 -2.88 -10.00 11.43
N ALA A 23 -3.21 -8.73 11.16
CA ALA A 23 -4.02 -8.38 10.02
C ALA A 23 -3.34 -9.03 8.81
N ARG A 24 -3.96 -10.08 8.26
CA ARG A 24 -3.35 -10.87 7.19
C ARG A 24 -2.96 -9.90 6.08
N LYS A 25 -1.76 -10.09 5.54
CA LYS A 25 -1.28 -9.30 4.40
C LYS A 25 -2.41 -9.26 3.35
N PRO A 26 -2.88 -8.07 2.93
CA PRO A 26 -3.84 -7.95 1.84
C PRO A 26 -3.21 -8.63 0.65
N THR A 27 -3.83 -9.72 0.20
CA THR A 27 -3.31 -10.50 -0.91
C THR A 27 -4.20 -10.22 -2.11
N ALA A 28 -3.65 -10.28 -3.32
CA ALA A 28 -4.39 -9.95 -4.55
C ALA A 28 -5.71 -10.74 -4.68
N THR A 29 -5.74 -11.97 -4.14
CA THR A 29 -6.88 -12.89 -4.10
C THR A 29 -7.90 -12.62 -3.00
N ARG A 30 -7.62 -11.76 -2.01
CA ARG A 30 -8.53 -11.48 -0.89
C ARG A 30 -8.30 -10.07 -0.33
N GLU A 31 -8.85 -9.09 -1.02
CA GLU A 31 -9.00 -7.72 -0.51
C GLU A 31 -10.36 -7.57 0.18
N PRO A 32 -10.47 -6.77 1.25
CA PRO A 32 -11.74 -6.49 1.90
C PRO A 32 -12.70 -5.81 0.92
N LYS A 33 -13.99 -6.15 1.01
CA LYS A 33 -15.05 -5.48 0.27
C LYS A 33 -15.00 -3.99 0.58
N GLY A 34 -15.00 -3.16 -0.45
CA GLY A 34 -14.98 -1.71 -0.34
C GLY A 34 -13.62 -1.01 -0.38
N ALA A 35 -12.52 -1.76 -0.57
CA ALA A 35 -11.17 -1.19 -0.64
C ALA A 35 -10.95 -0.14 -1.75
N MET A 36 -11.85 -0.01 -2.74
CA MET A 36 -11.78 0.96 -3.84
C MET A 36 -13.08 1.77 -4.04
N ASP A 37 -13.99 1.80 -3.05
CA ASP A 37 -15.30 2.45 -3.22
C ASP A 37 -15.19 3.98 -3.19
N LYS A 38 -14.08 4.51 -2.68
CA LYS A 38 -13.82 5.95 -2.64
C LYS A 38 -13.54 6.47 -4.05
N ARG A 39 -14.23 7.56 -4.44
CA ARG A 39 -13.90 8.33 -5.65
C ARG A 39 -12.45 8.85 -5.57
N PRO A 40 -11.64 8.73 -6.65
CA PRO A 40 -10.28 9.26 -6.65
C PRO A 40 -10.22 10.77 -6.42
N ASP A 41 -9.26 11.20 -5.61
CA ASP A 41 -9.01 12.61 -5.26
C ASP A 41 -8.42 13.42 -6.44
N SER A 42 -7.90 12.73 -7.46
CA SER A 42 -7.38 13.34 -8.68
C SER A 42 -7.84 12.60 -9.93
N PRO A 43 -8.19 13.30 -11.02
CA PRO A 43 -8.50 12.66 -12.30
C PRO A 43 -7.25 12.10 -13.02
N LYS A 44 -6.05 12.56 -12.63
CA LYS A 44 -4.78 12.14 -13.24
C LYS A 44 -4.54 10.65 -12.99
N THR A 45 -4.00 9.96 -14.00
CA THR A 45 -3.66 8.53 -13.92
C THR A 45 -2.35 8.28 -13.19
N SER A 46 -1.44 9.25 -13.19
CA SER A 46 -0.16 9.21 -12.47
C SER A 46 0.41 10.63 -12.26
N LEU A 47 1.41 10.73 -11.39
CA LEU A 47 2.28 11.90 -11.25
C LEU A 47 3.70 11.56 -11.76
N PRO A 48 4.42 12.53 -12.38
CA PRO A 48 5.81 12.32 -12.76
C PRO A 48 6.79 12.43 -11.59
N LYS A 49 6.37 13.08 -10.49
CA LYS A 49 7.17 13.28 -9.28
C LYS A 49 6.26 13.42 -8.06
N ILE A 50 6.73 12.98 -6.90
CA ILE A 50 6.13 13.25 -5.60
C ILE A 50 7.11 14.13 -4.83
N THR A 51 6.74 15.38 -4.58
CA THR A 51 7.58 16.35 -3.85
C THR A 51 7.09 16.65 -2.45
N SER A 52 5.87 16.26 -2.13
CA SER A 52 5.21 16.58 -0.87
C SER A 52 4.22 15.48 -0.48
N GLN A 53 3.83 15.47 0.79
CA GLN A 53 2.75 14.61 1.26
C GLN A 53 1.45 14.90 0.50
N LYS A 54 1.15 16.18 0.23
CA LYS A 54 -0.04 16.58 -0.54
C LYS A 54 -0.05 16.00 -1.94
N ASP A 55 1.11 15.81 -2.58
CA ASP A 55 1.19 15.13 -3.88
C ASP A 55 0.94 13.64 -3.75
N PHE A 56 1.50 13.02 -2.71
CA PHE A 56 1.27 11.61 -2.39
C PHE A 56 -0.21 11.32 -2.13
N ASP A 57 -0.86 12.14 -1.30
CA ASP A 57 -2.25 11.96 -0.89
C ASP A 57 -3.24 12.03 -2.07
N LYS A 58 -2.90 12.74 -3.16
CA LYS A 58 -3.72 12.78 -4.39
C LYS A 58 -3.82 11.45 -5.13
N ILE A 59 -2.84 10.55 -4.92
CA ILE A 59 -2.69 9.31 -5.69
C ILE A 59 -2.56 8.06 -4.83
N GLY A 60 -2.28 8.22 -3.54
CA GLY A 60 -2.09 7.13 -2.59
C GLY A 60 -3.40 6.56 -2.06
N ARG A 61 -3.37 5.29 -1.67
CA ARG A 61 -4.42 4.64 -0.87
C ARG A 61 -3.77 4.05 0.38
N THR A 62 -4.57 3.65 1.36
CA THR A 62 -4.05 3.19 2.66
C THR A 62 -4.37 1.71 2.83
N TYR A 63 -3.36 0.88 3.08
CA TYR A 63 -3.57 -0.47 3.57
C TYR A 63 -3.90 -0.45 5.05
N HIS A 64 -4.68 -1.42 5.52
CA HIS A 64 -5.05 -1.56 6.94
C HIS A 64 -5.63 -0.27 7.53
N GLN A 65 -6.51 0.39 6.79
CA GLN A 65 -7.22 1.59 7.26
C GLN A 65 -7.87 1.33 8.62
N ASN A 66 -7.91 2.37 9.45
CA ASN A 66 -8.51 2.33 10.78
C ASN A 66 -7.81 1.34 11.75
N THR A 67 -6.55 0.98 11.46
CA THR A 67 -5.69 0.22 12.37
C THR A 67 -4.39 0.99 12.65
N PRO A 68 -3.67 0.67 13.75
CA PRO A 68 -2.33 1.22 14.00
C PRO A 68 -1.30 0.91 12.90
N TYR A 69 -1.58 -0.06 12.03
CA TYR A 69 -0.72 -0.47 10.92
C TYR A 69 -1.12 0.18 9.58
N ALA A 70 -1.90 1.28 9.64
CA ALA A 70 -2.31 2.03 8.46
C ALA A 70 -1.07 2.47 7.66
N MET A 71 -0.99 2.02 6.41
CA MET A 71 0.16 2.27 5.54
C MET A 71 -0.29 2.95 4.25
N PRO A 72 -0.20 4.30 4.19
CA PRO A 72 -0.40 5.04 2.95
C PRO A 72 0.66 4.62 1.94
N HIS A 73 0.22 4.16 0.78
CA HIS A 73 1.07 3.63 -0.26
C HIS A 73 0.59 4.08 -1.64
N THR A 74 1.51 4.08 -2.59
CA THR A 74 1.17 4.23 -4.01
C THR A 74 2.08 3.38 -4.88
N MET A 75 1.52 2.84 -5.97
CA MET A 75 2.26 2.07 -6.95
C MET A 75 3.16 2.97 -7.80
N PHE A 76 4.28 2.45 -8.28
CA PHE A 76 5.09 3.07 -9.31
C PHE A 76 5.37 2.11 -10.47
N VAL A 77 5.61 2.70 -11.64
CA VAL A 77 6.08 2.01 -12.85
C VAL A 77 7.26 2.79 -13.41
N VAL A 78 8.36 2.10 -13.72
CA VAL A 78 9.48 2.64 -14.52
C VAL A 78 9.40 2.02 -15.91
N ASP A 79 9.31 2.84 -16.95
CA ASP A 79 9.40 2.39 -18.34
C ASP A 79 10.84 2.52 -18.85
N ARG A 80 11.55 1.39 -18.91
CA ARG A 80 12.95 1.34 -19.36
C ARG A 80 13.11 1.69 -20.84
N ARG A 81 12.06 1.49 -21.66
CA ARG A 81 12.11 1.89 -23.09
C ARG A 81 11.98 3.39 -23.28
N ASN A 82 11.44 4.10 -22.30
CA ASN A 82 11.28 5.55 -22.35
C ASN A 82 12.25 6.24 -21.38
N LYS A 83 13.55 6.00 -21.55
CA LYS A 83 14.62 6.64 -20.74
C LYS A 83 14.39 6.51 -19.23
N ASN A 84 13.92 5.36 -18.77
CA ASN A 84 13.58 5.08 -17.37
C ASN A 84 12.54 6.06 -16.78
N LYS A 85 11.57 6.50 -17.60
CA LYS A 85 10.50 7.39 -17.14
C LYS A 85 9.69 6.72 -16.02
N ILE A 86 9.53 7.45 -14.93
CA ILE A 86 8.80 7.00 -13.75
C ILE A 86 7.37 7.55 -13.77
N TYR A 87 6.42 6.69 -13.45
CA TYR A 87 5.03 7.00 -13.24
C TYR A 87 4.67 6.63 -11.81
N TYR A 88 4.36 7.62 -10.97
CA TYR A 88 3.74 7.38 -9.67
C TYR A 88 2.24 7.23 -9.88
N VAL A 89 1.78 5.99 -9.92
CA VAL A 89 0.44 5.60 -10.38
C VAL A 89 -0.62 6.07 -9.39
N ASN A 90 -1.75 6.55 -9.90
CA ASN A 90 -2.91 6.80 -9.07
C ASN A 90 -3.53 5.48 -8.60
N SER A 91 -3.17 5.07 -7.38
CA SER A 91 -3.58 3.82 -6.76
C SER A 91 -5.01 3.85 -6.23
N GLN A 92 -5.63 5.04 -6.20
CA GLN A 92 -7.07 5.19 -5.98
C GLN A 92 -7.86 4.85 -7.26
N LYS A 93 -7.26 5.03 -8.44
CA LYS A 93 -7.88 4.75 -9.75
C LYS A 93 -7.58 3.35 -10.27
N PHE A 94 -6.36 2.86 -10.05
CA PHE A 94 -5.90 1.57 -10.56
C PHE A 94 -5.59 0.63 -9.41
N ARG A 95 -6.15 -0.58 -9.46
CA ARG A 95 -5.95 -1.57 -8.41
C ARG A 95 -4.57 -2.21 -8.48
N PHE A 96 -4.13 -2.48 -9.71
CA PHE A 96 -2.90 -3.18 -10.04
C PHE A 96 -2.12 -2.43 -11.13
N HIS A 97 -0.81 -2.66 -11.21
CA HIS A 97 0.03 -2.08 -12.28
C HIS A 97 -0.45 -2.45 -13.68
N LYS A 98 -0.93 -3.68 -13.88
CA LYS A 98 -1.48 -4.13 -15.16
C LYS A 98 -2.66 -3.26 -15.62
N ASP A 99 -3.53 -2.85 -14.70
CA ASP A 99 -4.72 -2.06 -15.03
C ASP A 99 -4.29 -0.66 -15.51
N PHE A 100 -3.29 -0.07 -14.86
CA PHE A 100 -2.67 1.17 -15.29
C PHE A 100 -2.00 1.03 -16.66
N LEU A 101 -1.19 -0.02 -16.85
CA LEU A 101 -0.44 -0.25 -18.10
C LEU A 101 -1.36 -0.39 -19.31
N TYR A 102 -2.46 -1.14 -19.16
CA TYR A 102 -3.48 -1.28 -20.19
C TYR A 102 -4.25 0.02 -20.44
N ALA A 103 -4.76 0.64 -19.38
CA ALA A 103 -5.59 1.84 -19.50
C ALA A 103 -4.84 3.05 -20.08
N THR A 104 -3.51 3.07 -19.97
CA THR A 104 -2.65 4.12 -20.52
C THR A 104 -2.04 3.77 -21.88
N GLY A 105 -2.32 2.57 -22.41
CA GLY A 105 -1.75 2.09 -23.68
C GLY A 105 -0.24 1.84 -23.62
N LEU A 106 0.38 1.85 -22.44
CA LEU A 106 1.81 1.54 -22.28
C LEU A 106 2.10 0.09 -22.64
N ALA A 107 1.13 -0.80 -22.39
CA ALA A 107 1.17 -2.18 -22.82
C ALA A 107 -0.08 -2.54 -23.64
N PRO A 108 0.06 -3.40 -24.67
CA PRO A 108 -1.08 -3.85 -25.47
C PRO A 108 -2.13 -4.56 -24.59
N LEU A 109 -3.41 -4.31 -24.86
CA LEU A 109 -4.51 -5.01 -24.20
C LEU A 109 -4.37 -6.52 -24.40
N GLY A 110 -4.56 -7.29 -23.32
CA GLY A 110 -4.49 -8.75 -23.35
C GLY A 110 -3.07 -9.35 -23.41
N SER A 111 -2.01 -8.54 -23.44
CA SER A 111 -0.64 -9.04 -23.35
C SER A 111 -0.33 -9.67 -21.98
N ASP A 112 0.58 -10.64 -21.91
CA ASP A 112 0.99 -11.21 -20.61
C ASP A 112 1.94 -10.24 -19.87
N ILE A 113 1.33 -9.33 -19.11
CA ILE A 113 2.04 -8.36 -18.26
C ILE A 113 2.82 -9.03 -17.15
N TYR A 114 2.41 -10.21 -16.69
CA TYR A 114 3.10 -10.87 -15.59
C TYR A 114 4.52 -11.25 -16.00
N LYS A 115 4.70 -11.88 -17.15
CA LYS A 115 6.06 -12.17 -17.67
C LYS A 115 6.87 -10.91 -17.92
N THR A 116 6.27 -9.94 -18.60
CA THR A 116 6.97 -8.74 -19.10
C THR A 116 7.23 -7.65 -18.05
N ALA A 117 6.60 -7.72 -16.87
CA ALA A 117 6.79 -6.77 -15.76
C ALA A 117 7.36 -7.39 -14.48
N TYR A 118 7.24 -8.71 -14.26
CA TYR A 118 7.67 -9.35 -13.00
C TYR A 118 8.80 -10.37 -13.16
N PHE A 119 8.86 -11.15 -14.25
CA PHE A 119 9.75 -12.33 -14.31
C PHE A 119 10.94 -12.19 -15.27
N ASN A 120 10.78 -11.51 -16.40
CA ASN A 120 11.88 -11.42 -17.37
C ASN A 120 13.05 -10.57 -16.84
N GLU A 121 14.29 -10.97 -17.15
CA GLU A 121 15.50 -10.19 -16.82
C GLU A 121 15.56 -8.88 -17.63
N ASP A 122 15.17 -8.94 -18.89
CA ASP A 122 15.09 -7.81 -19.83
C ASP A 122 13.72 -7.10 -19.78
N ARG A 123 12.94 -7.31 -18.70
CA ARG A 123 11.61 -6.72 -18.52
C ARG A 123 11.64 -5.21 -18.79
N ARG A 124 10.70 -4.76 -19.61
CA ARG A 124 10.53 -3.33 -19.97
C ARG A 124 10.13 -2.51 -18.75
N PHE A 125 9.22 -3.05 -17.94
CA PHE A 125 8.66 -2.34 -16.81
C PHE A 125 9.30 -2.82 -15.52
N ILE A 126 9.73 -1.88 -14.69
CA ILE A 126 10.04 -2.14 -13.28
C ILE A 126 8.86 -1.60 -12.47
N VAL A 127 8.25 -2.46 -11.68
CA VAL A 127 7.03 -2.14 -10.93
C VAL A 127 7.25 -2.33 -9.44
N GLY A 128 6.58 -1.52 -8.64
CA GLY A 128 6.62 -1.67 -7.19
C GLY A 128 5.65 -0.74 -6.50
N THR A 129 5.79 -0.64 -5.19
CA THR A 129 4.97 0.21 -4.33
C THR A 129 5.89 0.96 -3.37
N ILE A 130 5.63 2.24 -3.20
CA ILE A 130 6.29 3.10 -2.22
C ILE A 130 5.30 3.46 -1.12
N ALA A 131 5.79 3.71 0.08
CA ALA A 131 4.96 4.12 1.21
C ALA A 131 5.33 5.55 1.66
N TRP A 132 4.34 6.27 2.18
CA TRP A 132 4.63 7.52 2.88
C TRP A 132 4.90 7.22 4.35
N GLN A 133 6.13 7.46 4.79
CA GLN A 133 6.48 7.34 6.20
C GLN A 133 6.49 8.73 6.83
N LYS A 134 5.56 8.94 7.77
CA LYS A 134 5.64 10.08 8.67
C LYS A 134 6.87 9.90 9.55
N ARG A 135 7.78 10.87 9.52
CA ARG A 135 8.93 10.88 10.41
C ARG A 135 8.41 11.04 11.84
N LEU A 136 8.73 10.09 12.73
CA LEU A 136 8.61 10.31 14.16
C LEU A 136 9.76 11.23 14.55
N ILE A 137 9.45 12.39 15.14
CA ILE A 137 10.47 13.36 15.51
C ILE A 137 10.38 13.55 17.01
N ASN A 138 11.49 13.30 17.69
CA ASN A 138 11.75 13.88 18.99
C ASN A 138 12.00 15.39 18.78
N GLY A 139 10.95 16.20 18.82
CA GLY A 139 11.06 17.63 19.16
C GLY A 139 10.92 18.71 18.07
N LEU A 140 11.25 18.52 16.78
CA LEU A 140 11.22 19.65 15.82
C LEU A 140 10.80 19.27 14.39
N GLY A 141 9.54 19.61 14.02
CA GLY A 141 9.12 19.86 12.63
C GLY A 141 8.64 18.67 11.77
N ASN A 142 7.33 18.41 11.77
CA ASN A 142 6.63 17.31 11.08
C ASN A 142 6.88 17.22 9.55
N SER A 143 7.96 16.53 9.13
CA SER A 143 8.30 16.31 7.72
C SER A 143 8.39 14.81 7.39
N GLY A 144 7.35 14.28 6.73
CA GLY A 144 7.33 12.92 6.19
C GLY A 144 8.18 12.78 4.92
N LYS A 145 8.53 11.55 4.55
CA LYS A 145 9.24 11.24 3.30
C LYS A 145 8.66 10.00 2.62
N VAL A 146 8.88 9.90 1.31
CA VAL A 146 8.66 8.66 0.55
C VAL A 146 9.77 7.68 0.89
N ILE A 147 9.40 6.41 1.13
CA ILE A 147 10.31 5.28 1.28
C ILE A 147 9.99 4.19 0.26
#